data_AF-A0A955G4I0-F1
#
_entry.id   AF-A0A955G4I0-F1
#
_cell.length_a   1.000
_cell.length_b   1.000
_cell.length_c   1.000
_cell.angle_alpha   90.00
_cell.angle_beta   90.00
_cell.angle_gamma   90.00
#
_symmetry.space_group_name_H-M   'P 1'
#
loop_
_entity.id
_entity.type
_entity.pdbx_description
1 polymer ?
#
loop_
_entity_poly.entity_id
_entity_poly.type
_entity_poly.pdbx_seq_one_letter_code
_entity_poly.pdbx_strand_id
1 'polypeptide(L)'
;QKAVASHPPAGLKNTHPRLRYMVHTDTSPPWFVIYGSHLKHIHWSYKRYLERLVRETFDYTGTPIKFSFRDEIQIKKNRLAAEKAANDDK
;
A
#
# COMPACT_ATOMS: atom_id res chain seq x y z
N GLN A 1 -6.54 12.57 5.94
CA GLN A 1 -6.47 11.18 6.43
C GLN A 1 -7.75 10.77 7.16
N LYS A 2 -8.93 10.83 6.53
CA LYS A 2 -10.20 10.52 7.22
C LYS A 2 -10.43 9.00 7.39
N ALA A 3 -10.08 8.21 6.38
CA ALA A 3 -10.28 6.75 6.36
C ALA A 3 -9.59 5.99 7.51
N VAL A 4 -8.33 6.31 7.80
CA VAL A 4 -7.53 5.65 8.85
C VAL A 4 -8.06 5.99 10.25
N ALA A 5 -8.67 7.17 10.42
CA ALA A 5 -9.27 7.60 11.68
C ALA A 5 -10.62 6.90 11.93
N SER A 6 -11.43 6.70 10.88
CA SER A 6 -12.72 6.01 10.98
C SER A 6 -12.58 4.50 11.21
N HIS A 7 -11.58 3.87 10.59
CA HIS A 7 -11.33 2.45 10.75
C HIS A 7 -9.81 2.22 10.86
N PRO A 8 -9.28 1.97 12.06
CA PRO A 8 -7.85 1.71 12.20
C PRO A 8 -7.50 0.37 11.51
N PRO A 9 -6.39 0.31 10.75
CA PRO A 9 -5.96 -0.93 10.12
C PRO A 9 -5.62 -1.98 11.17
N ALA A 10 -6.43 -3.05 11.21
CA ALA A 10 -6.07 -4.27 11.92
C ALA A 10 -4.95 -4.97 11.14
N GLY A 11 -3.73 -4.92 11.66
CA GLY A 11 -2.62 -5.71 11.14
C GLY A 11 -2.58 -7.09 11.77
N LEU A 12 -2.00 -8.04 11.04
CA LEU A 12 -1.74 -9.38 11.54
C LEU A 12 -0.55 -9.37 12.53
N LYS A 13 -0.56 -10.28 13.52
CA LYS A 13 0.56 -10.50 14.47
C LYS A 13 1.02 -9.24 15.23
N ASN A 14 0.12 -8.55 15.94
CA ASN A 14 0.41 -7.34 16.73
C ASN A 14 1.15 -6.23 15.97
N THR A 15 1.11 -6.27 14.65
CA THR A 15 1.72 -5.24 13.81
C THR A 15 0.68 -4.18 13.55
N HIS A 16 1.05 -2.90 13.67
CA HIS A 16 0.18 -1.77 13.33
C HIS A 16 0.61 -1.20 11.98
N PRO A 17 -0.10 -1.52 10.87
CA PRO A 17 0.22 -0.97 9.56
C PRO A 17 -0.04 0.53 9.60
N ARG A 18 0.93 1.35 9.18
CA ARG A 18 0.75 2.80 9.08
C ARG A 18 0.74 3.20 7.62
N LEU A 19 -0.42 3.62 7.14
CA LEU A 19 -0.58 4.17 5.80
C LEU A 19 -0.14 5.63 5.82
N ARG A 20 0.84 5.99 4.99
CA ARG A 20 1.39 7.36 4.95
C ARG A 20 0.70 8.17 3.87
N TYR A 21 0.81 7.71 2.63
CA TYR A 21 0.25 8.39 1.47
C TYR A 21 -0.14 7.39 0.39
N MET A 22 -0.98 7.84 -0.53
CA MET A 22 -1.45 7.09 -1.69
C MET A 22 -1.18 7.90 -2.95
N VAL A 23 -0.73 7.23 -4.00
CA VAL A 23 -0.44 7.82 -5.32
C VAL A 23 -1.32 7.14 -6.36
N HIS A 24 -1.93 7.94 -7.23
CA HIS A 24 -2.62 7.47 -8.43
C HIS A 24 -1.59 7.40 -9.57
N THR A 25 -1.30 6.20 -10.06
CA THR A 25 -0.22 5.97 -11.04
C THR A 25 -0.69 5.82 -12.47
N ASP A 26 -1.88 5.28 -12.68
CA ASP A 26 -2.46 5.06 -14.01
C ASP A 26 -3.98 5.19 -13.91
N THR A 27 -4.63 5.65 -14.98
CA THR A 27 -6.04 6.03 -15.00
C THR A 27 -6.94 4.97 -15.66
N SER A 28 -6.43 4.13 -16.57
CA SER A 28 -7.25 3.12 -17.27
C SER A 28 -6.47 1.81 -17.48
N PRO A 29 -6.44 0.90 -16.48
CA PRO A 29 -7.26 0.87 -15.27
C PRO A 29 -6.70 1.75 -14.12
N PRO A 30 -7.56 2.31 -13.25
CA PRO A 30 -7.16 3.12 -12.11
C PRO A 30 -6.27 2.31 -11.16
N TRP A 31 -5.02 2.73 -11.06
CA TRP A 31 -4.00 2.08 -10.25
C TRP A 31 -3.59 2.98 -9.09
N PHE A 32 -3.79 2.47 -7.88
CA PHE A 32 -3.38 3.14 -6.65
C PHE A 32 -2.23 2.41 -5.98
N VAL A 33 -1.16 3.15 -5.70
CA VAL A 33 -0.02 2.66 -4.92
C VAL A 33 -0.03 3.32 -3.56
N ILE A 34 -0.13 2.51 -2.52
CA ILE A 34 -0.15 2.95 -1.12
C ILE A 34 1.23 2.70 -0.52
N TYR A 35 1.79 3.76 0.07
CA TYR A 35 3.08 3.75 0.74
C TYR A 35 2.89 3.90 2.26
N GLY A 36 3.77 3.25 3.01
CA GLY A 36 3.60 3.12 4.45
C GLY A 36 4.55 2.12 5.08
N SER A 37 4.32 1.82 6.36
CA SER A 37 5.08 0.83 7.12
C SER A 37 4.25 -0.42 7.39
N HIS A 38 4.89 -1.58 7.31
CA HIS A 38 4.28 -2.88 7.63
C HIS A 38 3.04 -3.23 6.82
N LEU A 39 2.93 -2.67 5.61
CA LEU A 39 1.78 -2.84 4.73
C LEU A 39 1.61 -4.29 4.24
N LYS A 40 2.66 -5.12 4.32
CA LYS A 40 2.59 -6.55 4.01
C LYS A 40 1.62 -7.32 4.91
N HIS A 41 1.42 -6.85 6.14
CA HIS A 41 0.58 -7.50 7.15
C HIS A 41 -0.85 -6.96 7.18
N ILE A 42 -1.24 -6.15 6.19
CA ILE A 42 -2.62 -5.69 6.06
C ILE A 42 -3.51 -6.86 5.67
N HIS A 43 -4.54 -7.09 6.47
CA HIS A 43 -5.55 -8.10 6.20
C HIS A 43 -6.39 -7.74 4.94
N TRP A 44 -6.90 -8.76 4.24
CA TRP A 44 -7.63 -8.56 2.99
C TRP A 44 -8.89 -7.69 3.17
N SER A 45 -9.56 -7.79 4.33
CA SER A 45 -10.78 -7.02 4.63
C SER A 45 -10.50 -5.51 4.62
N TYR A 46 -9.34 -5.09 5.15
CA TYR A 46 -8.95 -3.68 5.13
C TYR A 46 -8.64 -3.20 3.70
N LYS A 47 -8.09 -4.07 2.84
CA LYS A 47 -7.89 -3.74 1.41
C LYS A 47 -9.23 -3.48 0.72
N ARG A 48 -10.25 -4.30 1.00
CA ARG A 48 -11.62 -4.11 0.48
C ARG A 48 -12.29 -2.86 1.03
N TYR A 49 -12.06 -2.53 2.30
CA TYR A 49 -12.52 -1.28 2.90
C TYR A 49 -11.96 -0.07 2.15
N LEU A 50 -10.65 -0.06 1.87
CA LEU A 50 -10.03 1.02 1.09
C LEU A 50 -10.57 1.09 -0.34
N GLU A 51 -10.77 -0.07 -1.00
CA GLU A 51 -11.39 -0.11 -2.33
C GLU A 51 -12.78 0.50 -2.32
N ARG A 52 -13.61 0.10 -1.36
CA ARG A 52 -14.97 0.62 -1.20
C ARG A 52 -14.96 2.13 -1.00
N LEU A 53 -14.10 2.65 -0.13
CA LEU A 53 -13.97 4.09 0.09
C LEU A 53 -13.60 4.85 -1.19
N VAL A 54 -12.65 4.32 -1.97
CA VAL A 54 -12.25 4.94 -3.24
C VAL A 54 -13.44 4.97 -4.21
N ARG A 55 -14.21 3.88 -4.30
CA ARG A 55 -15.43 3.80 -5.12
C ARG A 55 -16.55 4.73 -4.65
N GLU A 56 -16.66 4.98 -3.35
CA GLU A 56 -17.64 5.93 -2.80
C GLU A 56 -17.24 7.39 -3.09
N THR A 57 -15.94 7.69 -3.13
CA THR A 57 -15.44 9.04 -3.43
C THR A 57 -15.32 9.37 -4.91
N PHE A 58 -15.05 8.36 -5.73
CA PHE A 58 -14.82 8.49 -7.16
C PHE A 58 -15.62 7.43 -7.88
N ASP A 59 -16.41 7.85 -8.87
CA ASP A 59 -17.25 6.91 -9.64
C ASP A 59 -16.41 6.11 -10.64
N TYR A 60 -15.91 4.95 -10.17
CA TYR A 60 -15.22 3.94 -10.99
C TYR A 60 -16.12 2.74 -11.29
N THR A 61 -17.42 2.98 -11.46
CA THR A 61 -18.38 1.94 -11.81
C THR A 61 -18.01 1.32 -13.17
N GLY A 62 -17.90 0.00 -13.22
CA GLY A 62 -17.51 -0.74 -14.43
C GLY A 62 -15.99 -0.87 -14.67
N THR A 63 -15.13 -0.21 -13.89
CA THR A 63 -13.67 -0.39 -14.00
C THR A 63 -13.09 -1.13 -12.79
N PRO A 64 -12.21 -2.13 -12.99
CA PRO A 64 -11.49 -2.76 -11.88
C PRO A 64 -10.46 -1.77 -11.30
N ILE A 65 -10.44 -1.65 -9.98
CA ILE A 65 -9.45 -0.82 -9.26
C ILE A 65 -8.31 -1.71 -8.81
N LYS A 66 -7.07 -1.31 -9.12
CA LYS A 66 -5.86 -2.03 -8.69
C LYS A 66 -5.20 -1.32 -7.53
N PHE A 67 -4.90 -2.08 -6.47
CA PHE A 67 -4.13 -1.60 -5.32
C PHE A 67 -2.79 -2.31 -5.22
N SER A 68 -1.72 -1.53 -5.07
CA SER A 68 -0.39 -2.02 -4.72
C SER A 68 0.04 -1.44 -3.39
N PHE A 69 0.57 -2.29 -2.51
CA PHE A 69 1.03 -1.89 -1.18
C PHE A 69 2.56 -1.98 -1.14
N ARG A 70 3.22 -0.85 -0.93
CA ARG A 70 4.68 -0.74 -0.94
C ARG A 70 5.21 -0.35 0.43
N ASP A 71 5.85 -1.31 1.09
CA ASP A 71 6.45 -1.11 2.42
C ASP A 71 7.81 -0.41 2.29
N GLU A 72 7.91 0.79 2.85
CA GLU A 72 9.13 1.61 2.81
C GLU A 72 10.31 0.93 3.49
N ILE A 73 10.06 0.20 4.58
CA ILE A 73 11.11 -0.50 5.34
C ILE A 73 11.70 -1.62 4.46
N GLN A 74 10.83 -2.36 3.77
CA GLN A 74 11.27 -3.41 2.86
C GLN A 74 12.05 -2.84 1.68
N ILE A 75 11.57 -1.74 1.09
CA ILE A 75 12.24 -1.11 -0.07
C ILE A 75 13.66 -0.67 0.31
N LYS A 76 13.84 -0.05 1.48
CA LYS A 76 15.16 0.33 1.99
C LYS A 76 16.05 -0.89 2.18
N LYS A 77 15.55 -1.95 2.83
CA LYS A 77 16.32 -3.21 3.01
C LYS A 77 16.75 -3.81 1.68
N ASN A 78 15.86 -3.85 0.69
CA ASN A 78 16.16 -4.39 -0.64
C ASN A 78 17.23 -3.55 -1.37
N ARG A 79 17.16 -2.22 -1.26
CA ARG A 79 18.17 -1.32 -1.84
C ARG A 79 19.55 -1.54 -1.21
N LEU A 80 19.62 -1.60 0.12
CA LEU A 80 20.87 -1.83 0.84
C LEU A 80 21.49 -3.20 0.49
N ALA A 81 20.67 -4.24 0.36
CA ALA A 81 21.13 -5.56 -0.05
C ALA A 81 21.68 -5.56 -1.49
N ALA A 82 21.02 -4.83 -2.41
CA ALA A 82 21.48 -4.70 -3.79
C ALA A 82 22.79 -3.92 -3.89
N GLU A 83 22.95 -2.84 -3.11
CA GLU A 83 24.19 -2.05 -3.04
C GLU A 83 25.35 -2.88 -2.50
N LYS A 84 25.11 -3.73 -1.49
CA LYS A 84 26.13 -4.63 -0.95
C LYS A 84 26.58 -5.67 -1.99
N ALA A 85 25.63 -6.31 -2.68
CA ALA A 85 25.95 -7.30 -3.71
C ALA A 85 26.77 -6.68 -4.86
N ALA A 86 26.46 -5.45 -5.27
CA ALA A 86 27.20 -4.76 -6.33
C ALA A 86 28.64 -4.36 -5.94
N ASN A 87 28.93 -4.26 -4.65
CA ASN A 87 30.28 -3.96 -4.16
C ASN A 87 31.12 -5.23 -3.94
N ASP A 88 30.50 -6.39 -3.67
CA ASP A 88 31.20 -7.67 -3.52
C ASP A 88 31.65 -8.26 -4.89
N ASP A 89 31.00 -7.87 -5.99
CA ASP A 89 31.37 -8.26 -7.38
C ASP A 89 32.48 -7.39 -8.00
N LYS A 90 32.93 -6.33 -7.31
CA LYS A 90 33.94 -5.36 -7.78
C LYS A 90 35.28 -5.53 -7.08
#